data_AF-A0A9W9VD05-F1
#
_entry.id   AF-A0A9W9VD05-F1
#
_cell.length_a   1.000
_cell.length_b   1.000
_cell.length_c   1.000
_cell.angle_alpha   90.00
_cell.angle_beta   90.00
_cell.angle_gamma   90.00
#
_symmetry.space_group_name_H-M   'P 1'
#
loop_
_entity.id
_entity.type
_entity.pdbx_description
1 polymer ?
#
loop_
_entity_poly.entity_id
_entity_poly.type
_entity_poly.pdbx_seq_one_letter_code
_entity_poly.pdbx_strand_id
1 'polypeptide(L)'
;MLSLRALTRSVPRFSRSVARTSLRPTILAKPAIAQPWKQAIKPAYAAFSTASVFREPAGEGDIELIAKLEEELKHEKASGQEDAKEQQASIDYTLEAGQWQAKDVEGEQEVVLTKTFGNETIRVTFTVADINNLAEDPMDDLADDALADEGDYQNKPAEGEDEILPPTFPARINVTIEKPNNGALLVQAVIQDGDLQIEEISHFKNAEIANAQTAEKDWSRQSFYAGPPAENLDPELLAFWGRYLEERGLNLEFQNMVTDYIAFKEQKEYVRWLDNVRKFVAA
;
A
#
# COMPACT_ATOMS: atom_id res chain seq x y z
N MET A 1 -27.71 -46.53 -21.85
CA MET A 1 -28.05 -45.43 -20.92
C MET A 1 -28.04 -44.16 -21.76
N LEU A 2 -29.13 -43.50 -22.15
CA LEU A 2 -30.45 -43.28 -21.52
C LEU A 2 -30.31 -42.59 -20.15
N SER A 3 -30.99 -41.47 -19.83
CA SER A 3 -32.19 -40.87 -20.45
C SER A 3 -32.16 -39.32 -20.58
N LEU A 4 -33.28 -38.71 -20.98
CA LEU A 4 -33.48 -37.33 -21.45
C LEU A 4 -33.89 -36.30 -20.35
N ARG A 5 -34.00 -35.03 -20.78
CA ARG A 5 -34.39 -33.82 -20.00
C ARG A 5 -35.90 -33.77 -19.61
N ALA A 6 -36.22 -32.79 -18.75
CA ALA A 6 -37.55 -32.26 -18.41
C ALA A 6 -38.38 -33.13 -17.42
N LEU A 7 -39.40 -32.65 -16.72
CA LEU A 7 -40.07 -31.32 -16.68
C LEU A 7 -39.65 -30.53 -15.40
N THR A 8 -40.25 -29.45 -14.85
CA THR A 8 -41.57 -28.77 -14.99
C THR A 8 -41.42 -27.23 -14.78
N ARG A 9 -42.55 -26.52 -14.54
CA ARG A 9 -42.63 -25.16 -13.93
C ARG A 9 -43.86 -25.12 -13.03
N SER A 10 -43.87 -24.29 -11.97
CA SER A 10 -45.07 -23.93 -11.21
C SER A 10 -45.19 -22.41 -11.05
N VAL A 11 -46.41 -21.89 -11.16
CA VAL A 11 -46.77 -20.47 -10.93
C VAL A 11 -48.23 -20.41 -10.48
N PRO A 12 -48.56 -19.83 -9.30
CA PRO A 12 -49.94 -19.49 -8.97
C PRO A 12 -50.33 -18.16 -9.62
N ARG A 13 -51.34 -18.17 -10.49
CA ARG A 13 -52.07 -16.97 -10.89
C ARG A 13 -53.32 -16.82 -10.02
N PHE A 14 -53.62 -15.60 -9.57
CA PHE A 14 -55.00 -15.16 -9.34
C PHE A 14 -55.28 -13.91 -10.17
N SER A 15 -56.55 -13.63 -10.48
CA SER A 15 -56.92 -12.74 -11.58
C SER A 15 -58.22 -11.96 -11.36
N ARG A 16 -58.20 -10.68 -11.79
CA ARG A 16 -59.30 -9.86 -12.36
C ARG A 16 -60.71 -9.90 -11.72
N SER A 17 -61.21 -8.72 -11.31
CA SER A 17 -62.20 -7.91 -12.05
C SER A 17 -62.37 -6.55 -11.34
N VAL A 18 -62.57 -5.35 -11.91
CA VAL A 18 -63.04 -4.83 -13.22
C VAL A 18 -64.57 -4.72 -13.40
N ALA A 19 -65.11 -3.52 -13.13
CA ALA A 19 -66.15 -2.76 -13.86
C ALA A 19 -66.19 -1.33 -13.23
N ARG A 20 -66.26 -0.14 -13.88
CA ARG A 20 -66.69 0.42 -15.19
C ARG A 20 -68.10 1.04 -15.23
N THR A 21 -68.13 2.38 -15.34
CA THR A 21 -69.20 3.26 -15.92
C THR A 21 -70.56 3.31 -15.15
N SER A 22 -71.42 4.34 -15.24
CA SER A 22 -71.64 5.48 -16.17
C SER A 22 -72.34 6.68 -15.44
N LEU A 23 -72.71 7.86 -15.96
CA LEU A 23 -72.59 8.52 -17.29
C LEU A 23 -72.53 10.09 -17.20
N ARG A 24 -73.64 10.81 -17.48
CA ARG A 24 -73.89 12.29 -17.50
C ARG A 24 -75.44 12.49 -17.61
N PRO A 25 -76.09 13.67 -17.35
CA PRO A 25 -75.81 14.95 -18.06
C PRO A 25 -76.13 16.32 -17.35
N THR A 26 -75.71 17.41 -18.03
CA THR A 26 -76.28 18.80 -18.13
C THR A 26 -76.68 19.70 -16.93
N ILE A 27 -75.96 20.83 -16.78
CA ILE A 27 -76.39 22.27 -16.90
C ILE A 27 -77.70 22.70 -16.14
N LEU A 28 -77.72 23.70 -15.24
CA LEU A 28 -77.54 25.15 -15.50
C LEU A 28 -77.05 25.99 -14.28
N ALA A 29 -76.66 27.24 -14.56
CA ALA A 29 -75.85 28.20 -13.82
C ALA A 29 -76.35 28.89 -12.52
N LYS A 30 -75.33 29.36 -11.76
CA LYS A 30 -75.23 30.66 -11.01
C LYS A 30 -75.86 30.78 -9.60
N PRO A 31 -75.39 31.74 -8.76
CA PRO A 31 -74.92 31.38 -7.41
C PRO A 31 -75.70 31.97 -6.23
N ALA A 32 -75.47 31.40 -5.04
CA ALA A 32 -75.77 31.98 -3.74
C ALA A 32 -74.50 32.07 -2.87
N ILE A 33 -74.43 33.06 -1.97
CA ILE A 33 -73.25 33.35 -1.14
C ILE A 33 -73.36 32.61 0.19
N ALA A 34 -72.37 31.76 0.50
CA ALA A 34 -72.14 31.23 1.84
C ALA A 34 -70.63 31.04 2.08
N GLN A 35 -70.11 31.53 3.19
CA GLN A 35 -68.71 31.37 3.60
C GLN A 35 -68.53 30.06 4.37
N PRO A 36 -67.72 29.10 3.89
CA PRO A 36 -67.08 28.13 4.77
C PRO A 36 -65.83 28.78 5.38
N TRP A 37 -65.72 28.84 6.71
CA TRP A 37 -64.47 29.22 7.35
C TRP A 37 -63.34 28.29 6.88
N LYS A 38 -62.31 28.85 6.25
CA LYS A 38 -61.09 28.10 5.97
C LYS A 38 -60.37 27.82 7.28
N GLN A 39 -60.66 26.67 7.89
CA GLN A 39 -59.74 26.07 8.86
C GLN A 39 -58.40 25.87 8.14
N ALA A 40 -57.42 26.68 8.50
CA ALA A 40 -56.07 26.56 7.99
C ALA A 40 -55.46 25.30 8.62
N ILE A 41 -55.58 24.16 7.92
CA ILE A 41 -54.84 22.94 8.23
C ILE A 41 -53.36 23.28 8.00
N LYS A 42 -52.70 23.77 9.03
CA LYS A 42 -51.24 23.83 9.08
C LYS A 42 -50.75 22.39 8.91
N PRO A 43 -49.83 22.09 7.98
CA PRO A 43 -49.13 20.82 8.03
C PRO A 43 -48.38 20.77 9.36
N ALA A 44 -48.84 19.92 10.27
CA ALA A 44 -48.10 19.58 11.47
C ALA A 44 -46.90 18.73 11.02
N TYR A 45 -45.79 19.39 10.71
CA TYR A 45 -44.52 18.70 10.47
C TYR A 45 -44.20 17.87 11.71
N ALA A 46 -44.20 16.54 11.55
CA ALA A 46 -43.84 15.64 12.62
C ALA A 46 -42.33 15.77 12.87
N ALA A 47 -41.98 16.51 13.92
CA ALA A 47 -40.59 16.79 14.30
C ALA A 47 -39.93 15.56 14.97
N PHE A 48 -39.94 14.42 14.27
CA PHE A 48 -39.25 13.21 14.68
C PHE A 48 -37.76 13.30 14.34
N SER A 49 -37.04 14.14 15.10
CA SER A 49 -35.61 13.98 15.32
C SER A 49 -35.26 14.41 16.73
N THR A 50 -35.51 13.52 17.69
CA THR A 50 -34.89 13.56 19.02
C THR A 50 -33.61 12.72 19.07
N ALA A 51 -33.08 12.35 17.91
CA ALA A 51 -31.70 11.88 17.76
C ALA A 51 -30.73 13.07 17.86
N SER A 52 -30.76 13.76 19.00
CA SER A 52 -29.57 14.45 19.48
C SER A 52 -28.46 13.40 19.56
N VAL A 53 -27.32 13.67 18.93
CA VAL A 53 -26.18 12.76 18.94
C VAL A 53 -25.64 12.69 20.37
N PHE A 54 -26.17 11.75 21.14
CA PHE A 54 -25.51 11.21 22.33
C PHE A 54 -24.31 10.41 21.82
N ARG A 55 -23.24 11.13 21.49
CA ARG A 55 -21.89 10.61 21.66
C ARG A 55 -21.77 10.33 23.15
N GLU A 56 -21.64 9.05 23.49
CA GLU A 56 -21.23 8.67 24.85
C GLU A 56 -19.88 9.34 25.13
N PRO A 57 -19.61 9.82 26.37
CA PRO A 57 -18.31 10.37 26.69
C PRO A 57 -17.24 9.32 26.41
N ALA A 58 -16.08 9.77 25.89
CA ALA A 58 -14.96 8.90 25.56
C ALA A 58 -14.67 7.93 26.73
N GLY A 59 -14.50 6.65 26.40
CA GLY A 59 -14.22 5.62 27.38
C GLY A 59 -12.88 5.86 28.08
N GLU A 60 -12.72 5.28 29.27
CA GLU A 60 -11.47 5.38 30.05
C GLU A 60 -10.26 4.92 29.20
N GLY A 61 -10.41 3.80 28.48
CA GLY A 61 -9.41 3.30 27.53
C GLY A 61 -9.21 4.17 26.27
N ASP A 62 -10.19 4.96 25.83
CA ASP A 62 -9.98 5.93 24.73
C ASP A 62 -9.04 7.05 25.20
N ILE A 63 -9.23 7.53 26.43
CA ILE A 63 -8.42 8.58 27.05
C ILE A 63 -6.99 8.08 27.28
N GLU A 64 -6.82 6.86 27.80
CA GLU A 64 -5.49 6.23 27.97
C GLU A 64 -4.77 6.03 26.63
N LEU A 65 -5.48 5.51 25.61
CA LEU A 65 -4.90 5.28 24.28
C LEU A 65 -4.52 6.59 23.58
N ILE A 66 -5.36 7.63 23.65
CA ILE A 66 -5.03 8.96 23.13
C ILE A 66 -3.79 9.52 23.84
N ALA A 67 -3.71 9.39 25.18
CA ALA A 67 -2.58 9.88 25.95
C ALA A 67 -1.27 9.17 25.58
N LYS A 68 -1.30 7.85 25.34
CA LYS A 68 -0.12 7.08 24.93
C LYS A 68 0.29 7.33 23.49
N LEU A 69 -0.66 7.39 22.54
CA LEU A 69 -0.38 7.82 21.16
C LEU A 69 0.15 9.25 21.10
N GLU A 70 -0.25 10.11 22.05
CA GLU A 70 0.31 11.44 22.23
C GLU A 70 1.71 11.47 22.83
N GLU A 71 2.13 10.43 23.53
CA GLU A 71 3.49 10.29 24.05
C GLU A 71 4.42 9.84 22.92
N GLU A 72 4.11 8.73 22.22
CA GLU A 72 4.94 8.23 21.13
C GLU A 72 5.13 9.28 20.03
N LEU A 73 4.04 9.93 19.60
CA LEU A 73 4.09 10.99 18.58
C LEU A 73 4.96 12.19 18.98
N LYS A 74 5.23 12.41 20.27
CA LYS A 74 6.17 13.42 20.76
C LYS A 74 7.60 12.90 20.78
N HIS A 75 7.81 11.66 21.21
CA HIS A 75 9.11 10.99 21.21
C HIS A 75 9.66 10.87 19.78
N GLU A 76 8.91 10.30 18.84
CA GLU A 76 9.33 10.12 17.44
C GLU A 76 9.64 11.42 16.70
N LYS A 77 8.96 12.51 17.06
CA LYS A 77 9.21 13.84 16.50
C LYS A 77 10.38 14.57 17.16
N ALA A 78 10.93 14.04 18.26
CA ALA A 78 12.08 14.57 18.95
C ALA A 78 13.35 13.75 18.66
N SER A 79 13.24 12.43 18.49
CA SER A 79 14.33 11.54 18.05
C SER A 79 14.68 11.78 16.58
N GLY A 80 13.85 11.29 15.65
CA GLY A 80 14.15 11.26 14.21
C GLY A 80 14.16 12.61 13.50
N GLN A 81 14.22 13.73 14.22
CA GLN A 81 14.11 15.07 13.62
C GLN A 81 15.45 15.60 13.09
N GLU A 82 16.60 15.07 13.52
CA GLU A 82 17.91 15.43 12.94
C GLU A 82 18.29 14.40 11.87
N ASP A 83 18.27 13.11 12.21
CA ASP A 83 18.51 11.97 11.31
C ASP A 83 17.73 12.08 9.98
N ALA A 84 16.42 12.35 10.02
CA ALA A 84 15.60 12.45 8.82
C ALA A 84 16.02 13.61 7.89
N LYS A 85 16.68 14.67 8.39
CA LYS A 85 17.23 15.73 7.52
C LYS A 85 18.50 15.28 6.81
N GLU A 86 19.34 14.51 7.50
CA GLU A 86 20.60 14.01 6.93
C GLU A 86 20.34 12.88 5.92
N GLN A 87 19.43 11.95 6.26
CA GLN A 87 18.86 10.97 5.33
C GLN A 87 18.26 11.65 4.10
N GLN A 88 17.36 12.63 4.28
CA GLN A 88 16.77 13.34 3.14
C GLN A 88 17.84 14.02 2.27
N ALA A 89 18.86 14.65 2.87
CA ALA A 89 19.93 15.29 2.10
C ALA A 89 20.79 14.28 1.30
N SER A 90 21.05 13.09 1.86
CA SER A 90 21.73 11.97 1.18
C SER A 90 20.91 11.44 -0.01
N ILE A 91 19.61 11.25 0.22
CA ILE A 91 18.62 10.83 -0.78
C ILE A 91 18.54 11.85 -1.91
N ASP A 92 18.26 13.12 -1.60
CA ASP A 92 18.09 14.20 -2.58
C ASP A 92 19.37 14.39 -3.42
N TYR A 93 20.56 14.35 -2.79
CA TYR A 93 21.85 14.38 -3.50
C TYR A 93 21.98 13.23 -4.53
N THR A 94 21.67 12.01 -4.11
CA THR A 94 21.80 10.81 -4.95
C THR A 94 20.76 10.78 -6.08
N LEU A 95 19.55 11.29 -5.82
CA LEU A 95 18.52 11.46 -6.85
C LEU A 95 18.93 12.52 -7.88
N GLU A 96 19.47 13.67 -7.45
CA GLU A 96 19.97 14.71 -8.36
C GLU A 96 21.17 14.23 -9.19
N ALA A 97 22.18 13.65 -8.55
CA ALA A 97 23.37 13.11 -9.21
C ALA A 97 23.03 11.98 -10.19
N GLY A 98 22.14 11.08 -9.78
CA GLY A 98 21.64 9.98 -10.61
C GLY A 98 20.63 10.40 -11.69
N GLN A 99 20.15 11.64 -11.68
CA GLN A 99 19.06 12.17 -12.54
C GLN A 99 17.74 11.39 -12.42
N TRP A 100 17.41 10.94 -11.21
CA TRP A 100 16.20 10.20 -10.89
C TRP A 100 15.05 11.14 -10.53
N GLN A 101 13.85 10.85 -11.04
CA GLN A 101 12.61 11.52 -10.66
C GLN A 101 11.83 10.62 -9.70
N ALA A 102 11.75 11.00 -8.43
CA ALA A 102 10.97 10.30 -7.43
C ALA A 102 9.48 10.68 -7.49
N LYS A 103 8.58 9.68 -7.55
CA LYS A 103 7.18 9.79 -7.14
C LYS A 103 7.01 9.03 -5.82
N ASP A 104 7.06 9.76 -4.73
CA ASP A 104 6.49 9.37 -3.44
C ASP A 104 5.05 9.92 -3.33
N VAL A 105 4.17 9.17 -2.69
CA VAL A 105 2.80 9.60 -2.37
C VAL A 105 2.52 9.25 -0.91
N GLU A 106 2.11 10.25 -0.14
CA GLU A 106 1.93 10.10 1.30
C GLU A 106 0.77 9.13 1.61
N GLY A 107 1.10 7.96 2.14
CA GLY A 107 0.18 6.87 2.51
C GLY A 107 0.08 5.75 1.50
N GLU A 108 0.77 5.86 0.35
CA GLU A 108 1.12 4.72 -0.49
C GLU A 108 2.46 4.16 0.03
N GLN A 109 2.62 2.83 0.13
CA GLN A 109 3.89 2.20 0.53
C GLN A 109 4.89 2.08 -0.64
N GLU A 110 4.40 2.13 -1.88
CA GLU A 110 5.23 2.07 -3.09
C GLU A 110 5.90 3.41 -3.37
N VAL A 111 7.21 3.39 -3.61
CA VAL A 111 7.98 4.51 -4.16
C VAL A 111 8.35 4.19 -5.61
N VAL A 112 8.20 5.16 -6.50
CA VAL A 112 8.46 4.99 -7.93
C VAL A 112 9.54 5.97 -8.41
N LEU A 113 10.75 5.48 -8.63
CA LEU A 113 11.84 6.25 -9.24
C LEU A 113 11.81 6.07 -10.76
N THR A 114 11.98 7.15 -11.53
CA THR A 114 12.00 7.10 -13.01
C THR A 114 13.16 7.91 -13.59
N LYS A 115 13.84 7.38 -14.60
CA LYS A 115 15.00 7.98 -15.27
C LYS A 115 15.01 7.64 -16.76
N THR A 116 15.62 8.49 -17.58
CA THR A 116 15.90 8.20 -19.00
C THR A 116 17.39 7.93 -19.22
N PHE A 117 17.73 6.85 -19.92
CA PHE A 117 19.11 6.49 -20.26
C PHE A 117 19.22 6.29 -21.78
N GLY A 118 19.80 7.27 -22.48
CA GLY A 118 19.89 7.26 -23.95
C GLY A 118 18.50 7.27 -24.60
N ASN A 119 18.08 6.12 -25.14
CA ASN A 119 16.75 5.90 -25.71
C ASN A 119 15.85 4.98 -24.86
N GLU A 120 16.26 4.66 -23.63
CA GLU A 120 15.59 3.72 -22.72
C GLU A 120 14.95 4.47 -21.54
N THR A 121 13.79 4.03 -21.09
CA THR A 121 13.15 4.53 -19.86
C THR A 121 13.32 3.49 -18.77
N ILE A 122 13.95 3.87 -17.66
CA ILE A 122 14.15 3.03 -16.48
C ILE A 122 13.14 3.47 -15.42
N ARG A 123 12.38 2.53 -14.89
CA ARG A 123 11.60 2.68 -13.66
C ARG A 123 12.15 1.71 -12.63
N VAL A 124 12.32 2.16 -11.39
CA VAL A 124 12.52 1.29 -10.23
C VAL A 124 11.32 1.50 -9.31
N THR A 125 10.71 0.42 -8.85
CA THR A 125 9.72 0.47 -7.76
C THR A 125 10.14 -0.41 -6.60
N PHE A 126 9.95 0.08 -5.39
CA PHE A 126 10.24 -0.60 -4.12
C PHE A 126 9.19 -0.23 -3.09
N THR A 127 9.11 -0.99 -1.99
CA THR A 127 8.05 -0.85 -0.99
C THR A 127 8.58 -0.79 0.43
N VAL A 128 7.94 0.03 1.26
CA VAL A 128 8.19 0.10 2.71
C VAL A 128 7.65 -1.15 3.45
N ALA A 129 6.94 -2.05 2.75
CA ALA A 129 6.52 -3.32 3.33
C ALA A 129 7.70 -4.27 3.67
N ASP A 130 8.86 -4.13 3.03
CA ASP A 130 9.96 -5.10 3.19
C ASP A 130 10.62 -5.03 4.57
N ILE A 131 10.90 -3.82 5.09
CA ILE A 131 11.42 -3.63 6.46
C ILE A 131 10.43 -4.14 7.53
N ASN A 132 9.11 -4.07 7.25
CA ASN A 132 8.05 -4.57 8.13
C ASN A 132 7.92 -6.10 8.12
N ASN A 133 8.53 -6.80 7.16
CA ASN A 133 8.57 -8.27 7.12
C ASN A 133 9.77 -8.85 7.88
N LEU A 134 10.65 -8.01 8.45
CA LEU A 134 11.74 -8.40 9.34
C LEU A 134 11.20 -8.74 10.75
N ALA A 135 10.22 -9.65 10.80
CA ALA A 135 9.75 -10.21 12.06
C ALA A 135 10.90 -10.98 12.72
N GLU A 136 11.20 -10.61 13.97
CA GLU A 136 12.25 -11.17 14.81
C GLU A 136 12.25 -12.71 14.71
N ASP A 137 13.33 -13.31 14.19
CA ASP A 137 13.45 -14.76 14.10
C ASP A 137 13.58 -15.28 15.55
N PRO A 138 12.61 -16.07 16.08
CA PRO A 138 12.46 -16.31 17.52
C PRO A 138 13.48 -17.33 18.08
N MET A 139 14.69 -17.31 17.53
CA MET A 139 15.86 -18.09 17.90
C MET A 139 16.87 -17.31 18.75
N ASP A 140 16.95 -15.98 18.62
CA ASP A 140 17.89 -15.16 19.42
C ASP A 140 17.49 -15.13 20.92
N ASP A 141 16.19 -15.04 21.20
CA ASP A 141 15.60 -15.11 22.56
C ASP A 141 15.94 -16.43 23.31
N LEU A 142 16.46 -17.45 22.62
CA LEU A 142 16.85 -18.75 23.18
C LEU A 142 18.35 -18.91 23.41
N ALA A 143 19.18 -17.92 23.07
CA ALA A 143 20.63 -17.98 23.23
C ALA A 143 21.12 -17.58 24.63
N ASP A 144 20.47 -16.59 25.27
CA ASP A 144 21.03 -15.85 26.41
C ASP A 144 20.76 -16.52 27.78
N ASP A 145 19.59 -17.15 27.97
CA ASP A 145 19.15 -17.74 29.26
C ASP A 145 19.79 -19.13 29.57
N ALA A 146 20.76 -19.57 28.76
CA ALA A 146 21.29 -20.94 28.78
C ALA A 146 22.75 -21.09 29.28
N LEU A 147 23.49 -19.99 29.49
CA LEU A 147 24.94 -20.00 29.77
C LEU A 147 25.33 -19.46 31.16
N ALA A 148 24.41 -19.48 32.12
CA ALA A 148 24.59 -18.95 33.48
C ALA A 148 24.92 -20.01 34.55
N ASP A 149 25.84 -20.97 34.28
CA ASP A 149 26.38 -21.84 35.34
C ASP A 149 27.87 -22.22 35.13
N GLU A 150 28.57 -22.46 36.25
CA GLU A 150 30.01 -22.71 36.51
C GLU A 150 31.03 -22.58 35.35
N GLY A 151 31.93 -21.58 35.44
CA GLY A 151 32.93 -21.26 34.42
C GLY A 151 34.38 -21.75 34.67
N ASP A 152 35.28 -21.39 33.75
CA ASP A 152 36.74 -21.34 33.96
C ASP A 152 37.36 -20.17 33.16
N TYR A 153 38.52 -19.68 33.57
CA TYR A 153 39.19 -18.50 33.02
C TYR A 153 40.10 -18.84 31.81
N GLN A 154 39.59 -18.70 30.58
CA GLN A 154 40.43 -18.72 29.37
C GLN A 154 40.17 -17.56 28.38
N ASN A 155 40.74 -16.39 28.76
CA ASN A 155 41.29 -15.35 27.90
C ASN A 155 41.04 -15.48 26.37
N LYS A 156 39.92 -14.93 25.91
CA LYS A 156 39.84 -14.30 24.57
C LYS A 156 40.12 -12.79 24.73
N PRO A 157 40.77 -12.14 23.75
CA PRO A 157 40.87 -10.68 23.75
C PRO A 157 39.48 -10.04 23.56
N ALA A 158 39.28 -8.87 24.13
CA ALA A 158 38.18 -7.99 23.73
C ALA A 158 38.59 -7.30 22.41
N GLU A 159 38.01 -7.77 21.31
CA GLU A 159 38.03 -7.11 20.00
C GLU A 159 36.60 -6.69 19.68
N GLY A 160 36.42 -5.51 19.09
CA GLY A 160 35.10 -4.90 18.88
C GLY A 160 34.68 -4.00 20.05
N GLU A 161 34.67 -2.69 19.79
CA GLU A 161 33.44 -1.96 20.08
C GLU A 161 32.49 -2.41 18.97
N ASP A 162 31.44 -3.17 19.32
CA ASP A 162 30.43 -3.56 18.33
C ASP A 162 29.67 -2.29 17.93
N GLU A 163 30.08 -1.67 16.81
CA GLU A 163 29.19 -0.80 16.05
C GLU A 163 27.94 -1.63 15.75
N ILE A 164 26.84 -1.30 16.42
CA ILE A 164 25.54 -1.92 16.17
C ILE A 164 25.10 -1.47 14.78
N LEU A 165 25.54 -2.21 13.76
CA LEU A 165 25.18 -1.97 12.38
C LEU A 165 23.64 -2.04 12.31
N PRO A 166 22.97 -1.02 11.75
CA PRO A 166 21.52 -0.99 11.69
C PRO A 166 21.03 -2.23 10.92
N PRO A 167 19.97 -2.91 11.38
CA PRO A 167 19.59 -4.23 10.87
C PRO A 167 19.32 -4.19 9.37
N THR A 168 20.12 -4.94 8.60
CA THR A 168 20.08 -4.96 7.14
C THR A 168 18.90 -5.79 6.64
N PHE A 169 17.79 -5.11 6.33
CA PHE A 169 16.62 -5.74 5.72
C PHE A 169 16.82 -5.97 4.20
N PRO A 170 16.29 -7.08 3.63
CA PRO A 170 16.33 -7.34 2.20
C PRO A 170 15.33 -6.43 1.44
N ALA A 171 15.81 -5.36 0.83
CA ALA A 171 14.97 -4.41 0.09
C ALA A 171 14.64 -4.93 -1.33
N ARG A 172 13.36 -5.20 -1.62
CA ARG A 172 12.93 -5.79 -2.90
C ARG A 172 12.65 -4.70 -3.93
N ILE A 173 13.35 -4.75 -5.05
CA ILE A 173 13.22 -3.79 -6.15
C ILE A 173 12.72 -4.46 -7.42
N ASN A 174 11.79 -3.78 -8.11
CA ASN A 174 11.34 -4.13 -9.45
C ASN A 174 11.88 -3.09 -10.44
N VAL A 175 12.86 -3.47 -11.25
CA VAL A 175 13.46 -2.60 -12.27
C VAL A 175 12.82 -2.89 -13.63
N THR A 176 12.03 -1.95 -14.15
CA THR A 176 11.50 -2.03 -15.51
C THR A 176 12.29 -1.15 -16.46
N ILE A 177 12.87 -1.75 -17.51
CA ILE A 177 13.62 -1.07 -18.57
C ILE A 177 12.83 -1.16 -19.87
N GLU A 178 12.17 -0.07 -20.24
CA GLU A 178 11.40 0.07 -21.47
C GLU A 178 12.27 0.60 -22.62
N LYS A 179 12.12 0.00 -23.81
CA LYS A 179 12.82 0.42 -25.03
C LYS A 179 11.81 0.64 -26.17
N PRO A 180 11.81 1.82 -26.84
CA PRO A 180 10.87 2.13 -27.92
C PRO A 180 10.77 1.03 -28.97
N ASN A 181 9.55 0.54 -29.21
CA ASN A 181 9.17 -0.54 -30.11
C ASN A 181 9.71 -1.96 -29.76
N ASN A 182 10.53 -2.13 -28.73
CA ASN A 182 11.11 -3.42 -28.32
C ASN A 182 10.50 -4.00 -27.03
N GLY A 183 9.49 -3.31 -26.45
CA GLY A 183 8.81 -3.71 -25.23
C GLY A 183 9.56 -3.26 -23.97
N ALA A 184 9.38 -3.99 -22.88
CA ALA A 184 10.06 -3.76 -21.62
C ALA A 184 10.64 -5.06 -21.05
N LEU A 185 11.72 -4.93 -20.29
CA LEU A 185 12.34 -5.98 -19.51
C LEU A 185 12.13 -5.65 -18.03
N LEU A 186 11.66 -6.63 -17.26
CA LEU A 186 11.49 -6.55 -15.81
C LEU A 186 12.61 -7.37 -15.16
N VAL A 187 13.37 -6.75 -14.27
CA VAL A 187 14.28 -7.44 -13.35
C VAL A 187 13.66 -7.37 -11.96
N GLN A 188 13.52 -8.52 -11.31
CA GLN A 188 13.24 -8.60 -9.88
C GLN A 188 14.56 -8.85 -9.17
N ALA A 189 14.86 -8.03 -8.16
CA ALA A 189 16.12 -8.08 -7.43
C ALA A 189 15.93 -7.71 -5.96
N VAL A 190 16.86 -8.14 -5.13
CA VAL A 190 16.97 -7.80 -3.72
C VAL A 190 18.27 -7.02 -3.53
N ILE A 191 18.20 -5.89 -2.83
CA ILE A 191 19.37 -5.23 -2.27
C ILE A 191 19.55 -5.76 -0.85
N GLN A 192 20.70 -6.39 -0.59
CA GLN A 192 21.07 -6.89 0.73
C GLN A 192 22.61 -6.87 0.86
N ASP A 193 23.11 -6.58 2.07
CA ASP A 193 24.55 -6.57 2.42
C ASP A 193 25.45 -5.71 1.50
N GLY A 194 24.87 -4.70 0.82
CA GLY A 194 25.57 -3.83 -0.12
C GLY A 194 25.75 -4.41 -1.53
N ASP A 195 24.98 -5.43 -1.91
CA ASP A 195 24.95 -5.98 -3.27
C ASP A 195 23.51 -6.06 -3.83
N LEU A 196 23.38 -6.09 -5.16
CA LEU A 196 22.11 -6.20 -5.89
C LEU A 196 21.99 -7.60 -6.49
N GLN A 197 21.31 -8.48 -5.76
CA GLN A 197 21.09 -9.87 -6.15
C GLN A 197 19.87 -9.97 -7.06
N ILE A 198 20.05 -10.47 -8.29
CA ILE A 198 18.95 -10.65 -9.25
C ILE A 198 18.23 -11.98 -8.94
N GLU A 199 16.91 -11.95 -8.75
CA GLU A 199 16.05 -13.12 -8.57
C GLU A 199 15.45 -13.61 -9.91
N GLU A 200 14.94 -12.69 -10.74
CA GLU A 200 14.22 -12.99 -11.99
C GLU A 200 14.49 -11.95 -13.09
N ILE A 201 14.44 -12.37 -14.37
CA ILE A 201 14.56 -11.50 -15.55
C ILE A 201 13.49 -11.87 -16.59
N SER A 202 12.37 -11.14 -16.61
CA SER A 202 11.23 -11.35 -17.51
C SER A 202 11.18 -10.35 -18.67
N HIS A 203 10.74 -10.79 -19.86
CA HIS A 203 10.56 -9.90 -21.05
C HIS A 203 9.09 -9.80 -21.47
N PHE A 204 8.61 -8.57 -21.64
CA PHE A 204 7.26 -8.25 -22.07
C PHE A 204 7.25 -7.42 -23.35
N LYS A 205 6.50 -7.87 -24.35
CA LYS A 205 6.33 -7.12 -25.62
C LYS A 205 5.60 -5.80 -25.47
N ASN A 206 4.90 -5.58 -24.37
CA ASN A 206 4.20 -4.34 -24.04
C ASN A 206 4.65 -3.87 -22.64
N ALA A 207 5.15 -2.65 -22.55
CA ALA A 207 5.59 -2.03 -21.31
C ALA A 207 4.45 -1.87 -20.28
N GLU A 208 3.20 -1.74 -20.72
CA GLU A 208 2.04 -1.70 -19.82
C GLU A 208 1.82 -2.99 -19.02
N ILE A 209 2.39 -4.12 -19.44
CA ILE A 209 2.29 -5.41 -18.75
C ILE A 209 3.43 -5.58 -17.73
N ALA A 210 4.62 -5.05 -18.01
CA ALA A 210 5.69 -4.96 -17.01
C ALA A 210 5.29 -3.99 -15.88
N ASN A 211 4.83 -2.79 -16.25
CA ASN A 211 4.35 -1.73 -15.35
C ASN A 211 2.88 -1.96 -14.91
N ALA A 212 2.54 -3.16 -14.44
CA ALA A 212 1.16 -3.57 -14.15
C ALA A 212 0.55 -2.91 -12.90
N GLN A 213 -0.02 -1.71 -13.04
CA GLN A 213 -0.71 -0.98 -11.96
C GLN A 213 -2.18 -1.40 -11.71
N THR A 214 -2.69 -2.42 -12.40
CA THR A 214 -4.06 -2.92 -12.18
C THR A 214 -4.07 -4.44 -12.05
N ALA A 215 -4.97 -4.98 -11.23
CA ALA A 215 -5.08 -6.43 -11.00
C ALA A 215 -5.30 -7.24 -12.29
N GLU A 216 -6.01 -6.68 -13.28
CA GLU A 216 -6.18 -7.31 -14.60
C GLU A 216 -4.85 -7.40 -15.38
N LYS A 217 -4.01 -6.37 -15.29
CA LYS A 217 -2.68 -6.34 -15.92
C LYS A 217 -1.69 -7.25 -15.20
N ASP A 218 -1.75 -7.32 -13.86
CA ASP A 218 -0.89 -8.22 -13.09
C ASP A 218 -1.27 -9.69 -13.31
N TRP A 219 -2.57 -10.03 -13.30
CA TRP A 219 -3.04 -11.35 -13.68
C TRP A 219 -2.62 -11.71 -15.12
N SER A 220 -2.64 -10.75 -16.03
CA SER A 220 -2.09 -10.94 -17.38
C SER A 220 -0.57 -11.09 -17.39
N ARG A 221 0.18 -10.43 -16.50
CA ARG A 221 1.64 -10.56 -16.34
C ARG A 221 2.02 -11.98 -15.91
N GLN A 222 1.33 -12.52 -14.91
CA GLN A 222 1.46 -13.90 -14.42
C GLN A 222 1.16 -14.97 -15.50
N SER A 223 0.50 -14.60 -16.61
CA SER A 223 0.18 -15.50 -17.72
C SER A 223 1.30 -15.62 -18.77
N PHE A 224 2.40 -14.86 -18.64
CA PHE A 224 3.58 -14.95 -19.51
C PHE A 224 4.70 -15.78 -18.86
N TYR A 225 5.65 -16.24 -19.66
CA TYR A 225 6.85 -16.92 -19.13
C TYR A 225 7.77 -15.89 -18.48
N ALA A 226 7.99 -16.04 -17.19
CA ALA A 226 8.76 -15.11 -16.37
C ALA A 226 10.29 -15.24 -16.55
N GLY A 227 10.74 -16.38 -17.08
CA GLY A 227 12.16 -16.73 -17.18
C GLY A 227 12.50 -17.97 -16.34
N PRO A 228 13.75 -18.43 -16.35
CA PRO A 228 14.26 -19.32 -15.30
C PRO A 228 14.59 -18.49 -14.04
N PRO A 229 14.56 -19.08 -12.83
CA PRO A 229 15.14 -18.44 -11.64
C PRO A 229 16.62 -18.14 -11.89
N ALA A 230 17.09 -16.97 -11.46
CA ALA A 230 18.45 -16.49 -11.78
C ALA A 230 19.57 -17.47 -11.39
N GLU A 231 19.42 -18.22 -10.30
CA GLU A 231 20.33 -19.29 -9.86
C GLU A 231 20.64 -20.36 -10.92
N ASN A 232 19.75 -20.52 -11.91
CA ASN A 232 19.88 -21.50 -13.00
C ASN A 232 20.51 -20.89 -14.27
N LEU A 233 20.86 -19.61 -14.26
CA LEU A 233 21.60 -18.96 -15.33
C LEU A 233 23.12 -19.17 -15.16
N ASP A 234 23.86 -18.95 -16.24
CA ASP A 234 25.31 -18.98 -16.20
C ASP A 234 25.87 -17.81 -15.36
N PRO A 235 26.85 -18.03 -14.45
CA PRO A 235 27.40 -16.95 -13.62
C PRO A 235 28.06 -15.81 -14.40
N GLU A 236 28.65 -16.06 -15.58
CA GLU A 236 29.21 -15.00 -16.42
C GLU A 236 28.08 -14.16 -17.03
N LEU A 237 26.97 -14.79 -17.42
CA LEU A 237 25.77 -14.09 -17.89
C LEU A 237 25.14 -13.22 -16.78
N LEU A 238 25.08 -13.71 -15.54
CA LEU A 238 24.63 -12.91 -14.39
C LEU A 238 25.56 -11.70 -14.15
N ALA A 239 26.88 -11.88 -14.22
CA ALA A 239 27.84 -10.79 -14.09
C ALA A 239 27.70 -9.74 -15.21
N PHE A 240 27.30 -10.13 -16.43
CA PHE A 240 26.95 -9.19 -17.50
C PHE A 240 25.62 -8.48 -17.24
N TRP A 241 24.62 -9.11 -16.61
CA TRP A 241 23.40 -8.44 -16.17
C TRP A 241 23.66 -7.40 -15.07
N GLY A 242 24.48 -7.72 -14.07
CA GLY A 242 24.89 -6.77 -13.03
C GLY A 242 25.50 -5.50 -13.63
N ARG A 243 26.49 -5.63 -14.52
CA ARG A 243 27.10 -4.50 -15.25
C ARG A 243 26.08 -3.71 -16.09
N TYR A 244 25.17 -4.41 -16.76
CA TYR A 244 24.13 -3.77 -17.57
C TYR A 244 23.15 -2.92 -16.73
N LEU A 245 22.92 -3.28 -15.46
CA LEU A 245 22.15 -2.50 -14.50
C LEU A 245 23.00 -1.36 -13.90
N GLU A 246 24.25 -1.62 -13.54
CA GLU A 246 25.21 -0.63 -13.02
C GLU A 246 25.41 0.53 -14.00
N GLU A 247 25.63 0.26 -15.30
CA GLU A 247 25.75 1.27 -16.37
C GLU A 247 24.55 2.22 -16.46
N ARG A 248 23.37 1.78 -16.00
CA ARG A 248 22.12 2.56 -15.99
C ARG A 248 21.96 3.43 -14.73
N GLY A 249 22.85 3.28 -13.76
CA GLY A 249 22.86 3.99 -12.48
C GLY A 249 22.20 3.21 -11.34
N LEU A 250 22.29 1.88 -11.37
CA LEU A 250 21.91 0.99 -10.25
C LEU A 250 23.18 0.52 -9.51
N ASN A 251 24.10 1.46 -9.28
CA ASN A 251 25.37 1.29 -8.58
C ASN A 251 25.18 1.21 -7.05
N LEU A 252 26.24 0.92 -6.32
CA LEU A 252 26.24 0.88 -4.84
C LEU A 252 25.66 2.14 -4.18
N GLU A 253 25.94 3.32 -4.75
CA GLU A 253 25.41 4.61 -4.27
C GLU A 253 23.87 4.66 -4.37
N PHE A 254 23.30 4.21 -5.50
CA PHE A 254 21.85 4.05 -5.65
C PHE A 254 21.28 2.98 -4.71
N GLN A 255 22.00 1.85 -4.53
CA GLN A 255 21.55 0.75 -3.69
C GLN A 255 21.42 1.18 -2.22
N ASN A 256 22.45 1.85 -1.69
CA ASN A 256 22.42 2.43 -0.35
C ASN A 256 21.28 3.45 -0.20
N MET A 257 21.12 4.35 -1.18
CA MET A 257 20.03 5.34 -1.15
C MET A 257 18.64 4.69 -1.13
N VAL A 258 18.41 3.54 -1.79
CA VAL A 258 17.11 2.84 -1.71
C VAL A 258 16.84 2.34 -0.28
N THR A 259 17.85 1.80 0.41
CA THR A 259 17.75 1.39 1.81
C THR A 259 17.46 2.59 2.72
N ASP A 260 18.21 3.69 2.56
CA ASP A 260 17.98 4.95 3.27
C ASP A 260 16.55 5.49 3.02
N TYR A 261 16.07 5.45 1.78
CA TYR A 261 14.74 5.91 1.40
C TYR A 261 13.65 5.09 2.08
N ILE A 262 13.81 3.76 2.13
CA ILE A 262 12.83 2.87 2.79
C ILE A 262 12.74 3.22 4.27
N ALA A 263 13.86 3.36 4.99
CA ALA A 263 13.87 3.74 6.40
C ALA A 263 13.30 5.15 6.64
N PHE A 264 13.70 6.14 5.84
CA PHE A 264 13.19 7.52 5.91
C PHE A 264 11.67 7.59 5.67
N LYS A 265 11.14 6.84 4.69
CA LYS A 265 9.70 6.82 4.41
C LYS A 265 8.91 6.01 5.43
N GLU A 266 9.49 4.94 5.99
CA GLU A 266 8.92 4.19 7.12
C GLU A 266 8.60 5.17 8.26
N GLN A 267 9.61 5.82 8.82
CA GLN A 267 9.45 6.72 9.96
C GLN A 267 8.48 7.89 9.65
N LYS A 268 8.50 8.41 8.42
CA LYS A 268 7.55 9.44 7.96
C LYS A 268 6.09 8.94 7.98
N GLU A 269 5.82 7.73 7.49
CA GLU A 269 4.47 7.16 7.49
C GLU A 269 4.05 6.62 8.86
N TYR A 270 4.97 6.13 9.70
CA TYR A 270 4.70 5.72 11.08
C TYR A 270 4.24 6.91 11.95
N VAL A 271 4.99 8.01 11.91
CA VAL A 271 4.60 9.27 12.60
C VAL A 271 3.25 9.81 12.11
N ARG A 272 2.92 9.59 10.83
CA ARG A 272 1.62 9.95 10.25
C ARG A 272 0.50 8.97 10.62
N TRP A 273 0.80 7.68 10.74
CA TRP A 273 -0.10 6.65 11.23
C TRP A 273 -0.48 6.92 12.68
N LEU A 274 0.48 7.20 13.57
CA LEU A 274 0.24 7.60 14.96
C LEU A 274 -0.72 8.80 15.06
N ASP A 275 -0.50 9.84 14.26
CA ASP A 275 -1.35 11.05 14.26
C ASP A 275 -2.76 10.76 13.71
N ASN A 276 -2.88 9.92 12.67
CA ASN A 276 -4.16 9.49 12.11
C ASN A 276 -4.97 8.59 13.07
N VAL A 277 -4.33 7.63 13.73
CA VAL A 277 -4.97 6.75 14.72
C VAL A 277 -5.39 7.55 15.94
N ARG A 278 -4.53 8.42 16.47
CA ARG A 278 -4.88 9.36 17.55
C ARG A 278 -6.10 10.20 17.19
N LYS A 279 -6.13 10.79 15.98
CA LYS A 279 -7.28 11.57 15.48
C LYS A 279 -8.55 10.74 15.33
N PHE A 280 -8.44 9.44 15.04
CA PHE A 280 -9.58 8.53 14.94
C PHE A 280 -10.15 8.14 16.32
N VAL A 281 -9.30 7.84 17.30
CA VAL A 281 -9.73 7.52 18.68
C VAL A 281 -10.30 8.78 19.37
N ALA A 282 -9.76 9.96 19.07
CA ALA A 282 -10.27 11.24 19.57
C ALA A 282 -11.44 11.86 18.78
N ALA A 283 -11.96 11.17 17.74
CA ALA A 283 -12.89 11.73 16.75
C ALA A 283 -14.29 12.02 17.31
#